data_AF-A0A7Y5J5M7-F1
#
_entry.id   AF-A0A7Y5J5M7-F1
#
_cell.length_a   1.000
_cell.length_b   1.000
_cell.length_c   1.000
_cell.angle_alpha   90.00
_cell.angle_beta   90.00
_cell.angle_gamma   90.00
#
_symmetry.space_group_name_H-M   'P 1'
#
loop_
_entity.id
_entity.type
_entity.pdbx_description
1 polymer ?
#
loop_
_entity_poly.entity_id
_entity_poly.type
_entity_poly.pdbx_seq_one_letter_code
_entity_poly.pdbx_strand_id
1 'polypeptide(L)'
;MSNIQATIANNTTSVANTAIIIDQFKKFDQTTDWFFTQNRNLKYAILRPSNFPEENNSIFWAWWNKITEGQRRILARIAQKNLPENVNSDDYHSIKKAIHYWQNGFYGVIYNTGHTSCNLFVGEVMYKSGFSGNTIMNAECKYFSANEIKHQKGGYKKIGFEELMPGDVVVLNNGKHVEIVIEVHKNENKYISIGAGRTGSQNENTPNGTKKDRTFTSATEFRRIGNIEFIGPPKPIV
;
A
#
# COMPACT_ATOMS: atom_id res chain seq x y z
N MET A 1 -25.44 2.79 12.99
CA MET A 1 -23.98 2.96 13.17
C MET A 1 -23.32 2.71 11.83
N SER A 2 -22.52 3.66 11.34
CA SER A 2 -21.99 3.65 9.99
C SER A 2 -21.16 2.40 9.71
N ASN A 3 -21.46 1.72 8.61
CA ASN A 3 -20.82 0.50 8.07
C ASN A 3 -19.32 0.64 7.76
N ILE A 4 -18.65 1.72 8.19
CA ILE A 4 -17.29 2.07 7.81
C ILE A 4 -16.28 1.10 8.40
N GLN A 5 -16.34 0.84 9.70
CA GLN A 5 -15.40 -0.04 10.40
C GLN A 5 -15.48 -1.48 9.87
N ALA A 6 -16.70 -1.98 9.64
CA ALA A 6 -16.90 -3.26 8.96
C ALA A 6 -16.36 -3.24 7.51
N THR A 7 -16.56 -2.15 6.77
CA THR A 7 -15.99 -1.98 5.42
C THR A 7 -14.47 -2.01 5.44
N ILE A 8 -13.83 -1.31 6.38
CA ILE A 8 -12.37 -1.30 6.54
C ILE A 8 -11.87 -2.72 6.88
N ALA A 9 -12.51 -3.43 7.81
CA ALA A 9 -12.15 -4.81 8.16
C ALA A 9 -12.27 -5.77 6.96
N ASN A 10 -13.35 -5.66 6.20
CA ASN A 10 -13.57 -6.45 4.98
C ASN A 10 -12.52 -6.13 3.90
N ASN A 11 -12.24 -4.85 3.67
CA ASN A 11 -11.23 -4.40 2.73
C ASN A 11 -9.81 -4.77 3.17
N THR A 12 -9.55 -4.84 4.48
CA THR A 12 -8.28 -5.36 5.02
C THR A 12 -8.05 -6.79 4.53
N THR A 13 -9.06 -7.65 4.68
CA THR A 13 -9.01 -9.03 4.21
C THR A 13 -8.86 -9.11 2.68
N SER A 14 -9.59 -8.26 1.94
CA SER A 14 -9.48 -8.20 0.48
C SER A 14 -8.09 -7.78 -0.02
N VAL A 15 -7.49 -6.74 0.58
CA VAL A 15 -6.12 -6.30 0.23
C VAL A 15 -5.10 -7.37 0.63
N ALA A 16 -5.26 -7.99 1.80
CA ALA A 16 -4.41 -9.09 2.26
C ALA A 16 -4.43 -10.32 1.33
N ASN A 17 -5.54 -10.54 0.61
CA ASN A 17 -5.67 -11.61 -0.38
C ASN A 17 -5.30 -11.17 -1.81
N THR A 18 -4.89 -9.92 -2.02
CA THR A 18 -4.51 -9.41 -3.34
C THR A 18 -3.01 -9.65 -3.57
N ALA A 19 -2.68 -10.77 -4.21
CA ALA A 19 -1.31 -11.27 -4.36
C ALA A 19 -0.33 -10.22 -4.89
N ILE A 20 -0.69 -9.47 -5.94
CA ILE A 20 0.18 -8.44 -6.52
C ILE A 20 0.54 -7.32 -5.52
N ILE A 21 -0.35 -6.95 -4.60
CA ILE A 21 -0.09 -5.94 -3.56
C ILE A 21 0.85 -6.52 -2.50
N ILE A 22 0.50 -7.68 -1.95
CA ILE A 22 1.26 -8.29 -0.85
C ILE A 22 2.67 -8.72 -1.27
N ASP A 23 2.81 -9.29 -2.47
CA ASP A 23 4.11 -9.63 -3.03
C ASP A 23 4.98 -8.38 -3.24
N GLN A 24 4.38 -7.27 -3.69
CA GLN A 24 5.11 -6.01 -3.85
C GLN A 24 5.50 -5.40 -2.53
N PHE A 25 4.64 -5.40 -1.51
CA PHE A 25 5.00 -4.94 -0.18
C PHE A 25 6.14 -5.76 0.42
N LYS A 26 6.14 -7.08 0.22
CA LYS A 26 7.27 -7.94 0.63
C LYS A 26 8.57 -7.56 -0.08
N LYS A 27 8.52 -7.29 -1.40
CA LYS A 27 9.69 -6.84 -2.17
C LYS A 27 10.18 -5.45 -1.74
N PHE A 28 9.25 -4.55 -1.46
CA PHE A 28 9.53 -3.19 -0.98
C PHE A 28 10.25 -3.18 0.37
N ASP A 29 9.85 -4.07 1.28
CA ASP A 29 10.53 -4.26 2.57
C ASP A 29 11.96 -4.81 2.45
N GLN A 30 12.32 -5.39 1.30
CA GLN A 30 13.57 -6.13 1.12
C GLN A 30 14.58 -5.40 0.23
N THR A 31 14.14 -4.92 -0.93
CA THR A 31 15.08 -4.59 -2.01
C THR A 31 14.59 -3.53 -2.99
N THR A 32 13.32 -3.09 -2.93
CA THR A 32 12.77 -2.16 -3.92
C THR A 32 12.38 -0.82 -3.32
N ASP A 33 12.51 0.23 -4.13
CA ASP A 33 12.09 1.60 -3.85
C ASP A 33 10.69 1.92 -4.42
N TRP A 34 10.00 0.90 -4.92
CA TRP A 34 8.75 1.05 -5.66
C TRP A 34 7.76 -0.06 -5.31
N PHE A 35 6.48 0.20 -5.56
CA PHE A 35 5.38 -0.73 -5.32
C PHE A 35 4.20 -0.45 -6.26
N PHE A 36 3.22 -1.37 -6.26
CA PHE A 36 1.93 -1.18 -6.92
C PHE A 36 0.84 -0.76 -5.93
N THR A 37 -0.05 0.12 -6.37
CA THR A 37 -1.17 0.64 -5.57
C THR A 37 -2.41 0.83 -6.45
N GLN A 38 -3.61 0.81 -5.87
CA GLN A 38 -4.82 1.28 -6.55
C GLN A 38 -5.03 2.80 -6.34
N ASN A 39 -4.28 3.43 -5.44
CA ASN A 39 -4.41 4.85 -5.10
C ASN A 39 -3.67 5.75 -6.10
N ARG A 40 -4.44 6.29 -7.05
CA ARG A 40 -3.96 7.26 -8.03
C ARG A 40 -3.50 8.60 -7.45
N ASN A 41 -3.87 8.91 -6.20
CA ASN A 41 -3.60 10.21 -5.60
C ASN A 41 -2.21 10.29 -4.92
N LEU A 42 -1.46 9.18 -4.88
CA LEU A 42 -0.09 9.20 -4.36
C LEU A 42 0.82 10.01 -5.29
N LYS A 43 1.80 10.70 -4.69
CA LYS A 43 2.83 11.40 -5.45
C LYS A 43 3.54 10.41 -6.37
N TYR A 44 3.69 10.79 -7.63
CA TYR A 44 4.32 9.97 -8.67
C TYR A 44 3.60 8.64 -8.93
N ALA A 45 2.28 8.56 -8.71
CA ALA A 45 1.48 7.46 -9.24
C ALA A 45 1.55 7.46 -10.77
N ILE A 46 2.21 6.45 -11.34
CA ILE A 46 2.41 6.28 -12.77
C ILE A 46 1.37 5.31 -13.28
N LEU A 47 0.65 5.68 -14.34
CA LEU A 47 -0.30 4.80 -15.00
C LEU A 47 0.44 3.79 -15.90
N ARG A 48 -0.01 2.53 -15.87
CA ARG A 48 0.42 1.48 -16.80
C ARG A 48 0.24 1.95 -18.27
N PRO A 49 1.19 1.67 -19.18
CA PRO A 49 0.97 1.89 -20.61
C PRO A 49 -0.28 1.13 -21.11
N SER A 50 -1.07 1.76 -21.98
CA SER A 50 -2.32 1.18 -22.49
C SER A 50 -2.06 -0.03 -23.40
N ASN A 51 -1.10 0.09 -24.32
CA ASN A 51 -0.80 -0.91 -25.33
C ASN A 51 0.68 -1.28 -25.31
N PHE A 52 0.98 -2.55 -25.57
CA PHE A 52 2.32 -3.06 -25.85
C PHE A 52 2.38 -3.54 -27.31
N PRO A 53 3.46 -3.29 -28.05
CA PRO A 53 3.57 -3.75 -29.43
C PRO A 53 3.71 -5.27 -29.48
N GLU A 54 2.82 -5.91 -30.23
CA GLU A 54 2.83 -7.37 -30.41
C GLU A 54 3.89 -7.84 -31.42
N GLU A 55 4.46 -6.93 -32.19
CA GLU A 55 5.36 -7.22 -33.30
C GLU A 55 6.78 -6.72 -33.02
N ASN A 56 7.76 -7.59 -33.34
CA ASN A 56 9.22 -7.45 -33.50
C ASN A 56 10.02 -6.39 -32.68
N ASN A 57 11.34 -6.55 -32.66
CA ASN A 57 12.23 -5.71 -31.83
C ASN A 57 12.28 -4.23 -32.30
N SER A 58 12.06 -3.93 -33.58
CA SER A 58 12.16 -2.56 -34.11
C SER A 58 10.95 -1.71 -33.74
N ILE A 59 9.74 -2.27 -33.81
CA ILE A 59 8.51 -1.59 -33.36
C ILE A 59 8.53 -1.42 -31.84
N PHE A 60 9.02 -2.42 -31.12
CA PHE A 60 9.25 -2.33 -29.67
C PHE A 60 10.11 -1.14 -29.27
N TRP A 61 11.25 -0.93 -29.94
CA TRP A 61 12.14 0.17 -29.58
C TRP A 61 11.51 1.54 -29.85
N ALA A 62 10.76 1.67 -30.94
CA ALA A 62 10.00 2.88 -31.22
C ALA A 62 8.92 3.14 -30.15
N TRP A 63 8.23 2.11 -29.68
CA TRP A 63 7.26 2.21 -28.59
C TRP A 63 7.92 2.56 -27.25
N TRP A 64 9.04 1.92 -26.91
CA TRP A 64 9.79 2.18 -25.69
C TRP A 64 10.18 3.65 -25.57
N ASN A 65 10.61 4.26 -26.68
CA ASN A 65 10.98 5.68 -26.70
C ASN A 65 9.78 6.64 -26.67
N LYS A 66 8.56 6.16 -26.90
CA LYS A 66 7.32 6.97 -26.87
C LYS A 66 6.63 6.96 -25.50
N ILE A 67 6.75 5.89 -24.72
CA ILE A 67 6.17 5.82 -23.38
C ILE A 67 6.87 6.77 -22.41
N THR A 68 6.19 7.17 -21.34
CA THR A 68 6.73 8.17 -20.41
C THR A 68 7.92 7.63 -19.63
N GLU A 69 8.78 8.53 -19.16
CA GLU A 69 9.95 8.17 -18.35
C GLU A 69 9.57 7.36 -17.10
N GLY A 70 8.48 7.73 -16.43
CA GLY A 70 7.95 6.98 -15.29
C GLY A 70 7.53 5.55 -15.67
N GLN A 71 6.86 5.38 -16.82
CA GLN A 71 6.47 4.06 -17.31
C GLN A 71 7.69 3.19 -17.61
N ARG A 72 8.71 3.75 -18.28
CA ARG A 72 9.98 3.05 -18.54
C ARG A 72 10.65 2.62 -17.24
N ARG A 73 10.70 3.49 -16.23
CA ARG A 73 11.33 3.20 -14.93
C ARG A 73 10.68 2.02 -14.20
N ILE A 74 9.36 1.95 -14.18
CA ILE A 74 8.64 0.84 -13.56
C ILE A 74 8.86 -0.45 -14.35
N LEU A 75 8.76 -0.41 -15.69
CA LEU A 75 8.98 -1.59 -16.53
C LEU A 75 10.40 -2.13 -16.44
N ALA A 76 11.41 -1.26 -16.43
CA ALA A 76 12.80 -1.65 -16.24
C ALA A 76 13.03 -2.32 -14.87
N ARG A 77 12.40 -1.82 -13.81
CA ARG A 77 12.46 -2.44 -12.47
C ARG A 77 11.83 -3.82 -12.45
N ILE A 78 10.63 -3.99 -13.03
CA ILE A 78 9.96 -5.29 -13.09
C ILE A 78 10.79 -6.29 -13.90
N ALA A 79 11.40 -5.84 -15.01
CA ALA A 79 12.25 -6.66 -15.87
C ALA A 79 13.67 -6.87 -15.32
N GLN A 80 13.96 -6.43 -14.09
CA GLN A 80 15.27 -6.56 -13.43
C GLN A 80 16.42 -5.89 -14.18
N LYS A 81 16.11 -4.85 -14.96
CA LYS A 81 17.07 -3.95 -15.61
C LYS A 81 17.44 -2.75 -14.75
N ASN A 82 16.66 -2.53 -13.66
CA ASN A 82 16.76 -1.44 -12.69
C ASN A 82 16.49 -0.04 -13.25
N LEU A 83 17.12 0.31 -14.37
CA LEU A 83 17.07 1.63 -14.98
C LEU A 83 16.70 1.55 -16.47
N PRO A 84 15.97 2.54 -17.02
CA PRO A 84 15.56 2.56 -18.43
C PRO A 84 16.71 2.46 -19.44
N GLU A 85 17.86 3.07 -19.15
CA GLU A 85 19.04 3.07 -20.01
C GLU A 85 19.67 1.68 -20.21
N ASN A 86 19.35 0.73 -19.33
CA ASN A 86 19.82 -0.66 -19.42
C ASN A 86 18.92 -1.53 -20.32
N VAL A 87 17.83 -0.97 -20.85
CA VAL A 87 16.90 -1.66 -21.76
C VAL A 87 17.33 -1.41 -23.19
N ASN A 88 17.43 -2.46 -23.99
CA ASN A 88 17.71 -2.38 -25.43
C ASN A 88 16.69 -3.17 -26.27
N SER A 89 16.87 -3.22 -27.59
CA SER A 89 15.96 -3.90 -28.52
C SER A 89 15.72 -5.38 -28.22
N ASP A 90 16.68 -6.07 -27.61
CA ASP A 90 16.61 -7.50 -27.36
C ASP A 90 15.81 -7.81 -26.08
N ASP A 91 15.50 -6.78 -25.29
CA ASP A 91 14.71 -6.90 -24.06
C ASP A 91 13.20 -6.96 -24.29
N TYR A 92 12.75 -7.07 -25.56
CA TYR A 92 11.34 -7.18 -25.93
C TYR A 92 10.56 -8.14 -25.05
N HIS A 93 11.03 -9.39 -24.90
CA HIS A 93 10.31 -10.42 -24.15
C HIS A 93 10.27 -10.17 -22.64
N SER A 94 11.35 -9.61 -22.06
CA SER A 94 11.39 -9.32 -20.63
C SER A 94 10.48 -8.14 -20.29
N ILE A 95 10.43 -7.11 -21.14
CA ILE A 95 9.52 -5.97 -21.00
C ILE A 95 8.06 -6.37 -21.28
N LYS A 96 7.80 -7.26 -22.24
CA LYS A 96 6.46 -7.84 -22.47
C LYS A 96 5.94 -8.52 -21.21
N LYS A 97 6.77 -9.37 -20.59
CA LYS A 97 6.45 -10.01 -19.30
C LYS A 97 6.23 -8.98 -18.20
N ALA A 98 7.02 -7.92 -18.15
CA ALA A 98 6.85 -6.84 -17.17
C ALA A 98 5.51 -6.11 -17.33
N ILE A 99 5.08 -5.81 -18.55
CA ILE A 99 3.77 -5.21 -18.82
C ILE A 99 2.61 -6.13 -18.45
N HIS A 100 2.74 -7.44 -18.64
CA HIS A 100 1.73 -8.41 -18.23
C HIS A 100 1.66 -8.58 -16.71
N TYR A 101 2.81 -8.46 -16.03
CA TYR A 101 2.86 -8.47 -14.57
C TYR A 101 2.21 -7.22 -13.96
N TRP A 102 2.37 -6.06 -14.60
CA TRP A 102 1.67 -4.84 -14.20
C TRP A 102 0.18 -4.95 -14.57
N GLN A 103 -0.66 -5.33 -13.61
CA GLN A 103 -2.10 -5.51 -13.83
C GLN A 103 -2.82 -4.19 -14.12
N ASN A 104 -3.90 -4.26 -14.89
CA ASN A 104 -4.78 -3.11 -15.14
C ASN A 104 -5.41 -2.61 -13.83
N GLY A 105 -5.60 -1.29 -13.72
CA GLY A 105 -6.15 -0.65 -12.52
C GLY A 105 -5.13 -0.43 -11.40
N PHE A 106 -3.87 -0.84 -11.58
CA PHE A 106 -2.78 -0.53 -10.67
C PHE A 106 -1.88 0.57 -11.21
N TYR A 107 -1.42 1.44 -10.31
CA TYR A 107 -0.40 2.43 -10.55
C TYR A 107 0.92 1.95 -9.97
N GLY A 108 2.02 2.25 -10.66
CA GLY A 108 3.37 2.08 -10.11
C GLY A 108 3.79 3.35 -9.40
N VAL A 109 4.37 3.24 -8.21
CA VAL A 109 4.87 4.39 -7.43
C VAL A 109 6.33 4.17 -7.12
N ILE A 110 7.17 5.14 -7.47
CA ILE A 110 8.58 5.19 -7.05
C ILE A 110 8.64 6.05 -5.79
N TYR A 111 8.84 5.40 -4.65
CA TYR A 111 8.70 5.99 -3.31
C TYR A 111 9.99 6.59 -2.76
N ASN A 112 11.16 6.18 -3.30
CA ASN A 112 12.52 6.71 -3.04
C ASN A 112 12.99 6.73 -1.56
N THR A 113 12.16 6.39 -0.57
CA THR A 113 12.48 6.45 0.87
C THR A 113 11.76 5.37 1.69
N GLY A 114 12.50 4.56 2.45
CA GLY A 114 11.98 3.69 3.52
C GLY A 114 11.58 2.27 3.09
N HIS A 115 11.83 1.29 3.97
CA HIS A 115 11.58 -0.16 3.76
C HIS A 115 10.54 -0.74 4.73
N THR A 116 9.50 0.03 5.06
CA THR A 116 8.41 -0.49 5.90
C THR A 116 7.09 -0.29 5.21
N SER A 117 6.52 -1.38 4.70
CA SER A 117 5.26 -1.41 3.98
C SER A 117 4.01 -1.31 4.88
N CYS A 118 4.18 -1.19 6.20
CA CYS A 118 3.06 -1.15 7.14
C CYS A 118 2.12 0.02 6.90
N ASN A 119 2.66 1.22 6.68
CA ASN A 119 1.84 2.38 6.32
C ASN A 119 1.27 2.29 4.90
N LEU A 120 1.98 1.64 3.97
CA LEU A 120 1.47 1.41 2.62
C LEU A 120 0.24 0.50 2.65
N PHE A 121 0.29 -0.57 3.44
CA PHE A 121 -0.84 -1.49 3.62
C PHE A 121 -2.04 -0.80 4.25
N VAL A 122 -1.84 -0.09 5.36
CA VAL A 122 -2.94 0.66 6.00
C VAL A 122 -3.52 1.70 5.03
N GLY A 123 -2.66 2.45 4.34
CA GLY A 123 -3.07 3.46 3.38
C GLY A 123 -3.88 2.91 2.21
N GLU A 124 -3.47 1.77 1.65
CA GLU A 124 -4.18 1.08 0.58
C GLU A 124 -5.57 0.61 1.02
N VAL A 125 -5.67 0.03 2.22
CA VAL A 125 -6.96 -0.41 2.79
C VAL A 125 -7.88 0.78 3.03
N MET A 126 -7.38 1.89 3.58
CA MET A 126 -8.19 3.07 3.81
C MET A 126 -8.64 3.69 2.48
N TYR A 127 -7.76 3.73 1.46
CA TYR A 127 -8.13 4.18 0.13
C TYR A 127 -9.24 3.31 -0.49
N LYS A 128 -9.10 1.99 -0.41
CA LYS A 128 -10.13 1.03 -0.86
C LYS A 128 -11.44 1.18 -0.10
N SER A 129 -11.37 1.64 1.15
CA SER A 129 -12.53 1.96 1.99
C SER A 129 -13.14 3.32 1.72
N GLY A 130 -12.63 4.05 0.72
CA GLY A 130 -13.19 5.32 0.24
C GLY A 130 -12.56 6.57 0.85
N PHE A 131 -11.55 6.44 1.71
CA PHE A 131 -10.83 7.58 2.25
C PHE A 131 -9.81 8.12 1.24
N SER A 132 -9.60 9.43 1.21
CA SER A 132 -8.63 10.03 0.29
C SER A 132 -8.09 11.37 0.83
N GLY A 133 -7.18 11.99 0.05
CA GLY A 133 -6.59 13.28 0.39
C GLY A 133 -5.94 13.33 1.77
N ASN A 134 -6.11 14.47 2.45
CA ASN A 134 -5.53 14.77 3.77
C ASN A 134 -6.07 13.87 4.89
N THR A 135 -7.08 13.02 4.63
CA THR A 135 -7.56 12.03 5.59
C THR A 135 -6.55 10.90 5.80
N ILE A 136 -5.83 10.50 4.75
CA ILE A 136 -4.90 9.35 4.78
C ILE A 136 -3.51 9.64 4.22
N MET A 137 -3.30 10.84 3.67
CA MET A 137 -2.01 11.27 3.11
C MET A 137 -1.53 12.59 3.70
N ASN A 138 -0.22 12.75 3.76
CA ASN A 138 0.44 14.00 4.16
C ASN A 138 0.51 15.00 2.99
N ALA A 139 1.08 16.19 3.27
CA ALA A 139 1.23 17.25 2.27
C ALA A 139 2.14 16.88 1.08
N GLU A 140 2.95 15.82 1.20
CA GLU A 140 3.75 15.28 0.09
C GLU A 140 2.98 14.24 -0.73
N CYS A 141 1.68 14.07 -0.50
CA CYS A 141 0.85 13.02 -1.10
C CYS A 141 1.44 11.60 -0.90
N LYS A 142 2.01 11.36 0.29
CA LYS A 142 2.40 10.02 0.78
C LYS A 142 1.42 9.57 1.85
N TYR A 143 1.22 8.26 2.00
CA TYR A 143 0.46 7.75 3.14
C TYR A 143 1.12 8.14 4.46
N PHE A 144 0.31 8.50 5.46
CA PHE A 144 0.82 8.78 6.80
C PHE A 144 1.63 7.61 7.34
N SER A 145 2.85 7.89 7.78
CA SER A 145 3.70 6.92 8.48
C SER A 145 3.03 6.41 9.76
N ALA A 146 3.50 5.28 10.27
CA ALA A 146 3.07 4.75 11.57
C ALA A 146 3.16 5.79 12.70
N ASN A 147 4.20 6.63 12.68
CA ASN A 147 4.40 7.68 13.66
C ASN A 147 3.42 8.85 13.48
N GLU A 148 3.08 9.22 12.24
CA GLU A 148 2.05 10.24 11.98
C GLU A 148 0.65 9.74 12.40
N ILE A 149 0.34 8.47 12.14
CA ILE A 149 -0.90 7.82 12.60
C ILE A 149 -0.97 7.82 14.14
N LYS A 150 0.13 7.47 14.81
CA LYS A 150 0.24 7.58 16.27
C LYS A 150 -0.09 9.00 16.74
N HIS A 151 0.44 10.02 16.10
CA HIS A 151 0.20 11.41 16.48
C HIS A 151 -1.10 12.00 15.90
N GLN A 152 -2.07 11.14 15.51
CA GLN A 152 -3.42 11.56 15.11
C GLN A 152 -3.42 12.52 13.91
N LYS A 153 -2.48 12.37 12.98
CA LYS A 153 -2.50 13.14 11.73
C LYS A 153 -3.66 12.68 10.85
N GLY A 154 -4.20 13.59 10.03
CA GLY A 154 -5.34 13.27 9.15
C GLY A 154 -6.61 12.94 9.92
N GLY A 155 -7.33 11.89 9.49
CA GLY A 155 -8.61 11.49 10.08
C GLY A 155 -8.54 10.56 11.29
N TYR A 156 -7.34 10.28 11.80
CA TYR A 156 -7.14 9.34 12.89
C TYR A 156 -7.37 9.99 14.26
N LYS A 157 -8.14 9.33 15.13
CA LYS A 157 -8.31 9.69 16.54
C LYS A 157 -7.89 8.55 17.46
N LYS A 158 -7.34 8.87 18.63
CA LYS A 158 -7.04 7.86 19.67
C LYS A 158 -8.33 7.29 20.25
N ILE A 159 -8.35 5.97 20.50
CA ILE A 159 -9.43 5.26 21.18
C ILE A 159 -8.85 4.35 22.26
N GLY A 160 -9.67 4.00 23.26
CA GLY A 160 -9.33 2.97 24.25
C GLY A 160 -9.56 1.54 23.75
N PHE A 161 -8.99 0.55 24.44
CA PHE A 161 -9.25 -0.88 24.14
C PHE A 161 -10.73 -1.24 24.30
N GLU A 162 -11.41 -0.65 25.29
CA GLU A 162 -12.85 -0.85 25.51
C GLU A 162 -13.71 -0.41 24.32
N GLU A 163 -13.23 0.55 23.55
CA GLU A 163 -13.91 1.06 22.35
C GLU A 163 -13.51 0.29 21.09
N LEU A 164 -12.47 -0.54 21.13
CA LEU A 164 -11.86 -1.19 19.97
C LEU A 164 -12.88 -2.03 19.20
N MET A 165 -12.84 -1.91 17.88
CA MET A 165 -13.63 -2.74 16.96
C MET A 165 -12.82 -3.10 15.70
N PRO A 166 -13.25 -4.13 14.95
CA PRO A 166 -12.70 -4.40 13.63
C PRO A 166 -12.71 -3.16 12.73
N GLY A 167 -11.63 -2.95 11.96
CA GLY A 167 -11.41 -1.78 11.12
C GLY A 167 -10.63 -0.65 11.79
N ASP A 168 -10.40 -0.72 13.11
CA ASP A 168 -9.47 0.19 13.78
C ASP A 168 -8.01 -0.17 13.51
N VAL A 169 -7.13 0.82 13.59
CA VAL A 169 -5.69 0.66 13.41
C VAL A 169 -5.04 0.47 14.78
N VAL A 170 -4.25 -0.59 14.93
CA VAL A 170 -3.34 -0.73 16.06
C VAL A 170 -1.98 -0.14 15.72
N VAL A 171 -1.43 0.63 16.65
CA VAL A 171 -0.10 1.23 16.57
C VAL A 171 0.81 0.47 17.53
N LEU A 172 1.92 -0.02 16.99
CA LEU A 172 2.85 -0.93 17.67
C LEU A 172 4.23 -0.30 17.74
N ASN A 173 5.05 -0.78 18.69
CA ASN A 173 6.46 -0.40 18.84
C ASN A 173 6.67 1.12 18.88
N ASN A 174 5.85 1.84 19.67
CA ASN A 174 5.93 3.28 19.86
C ASN A 174 5.73 4.12 18.59
N GLY A 175 4.99 3.62 17.60
CA GLY A 175 4.75 4.30 16.31
C GLY A 175 5.71 3.88 15.19
N LYS A 176 6.41 2.76 15.35
CA LYS A 176 7.25 2.18 14.28
C LYS A 176 6.47 1.25 13.36
N HIS A 177 5.32 0.74 13.79
CA HIS A 177 4.52 -0.20 13.02
C HIS A 177 3.03 0.02 13.23
N VAL A 178 2.24 -0.32 12.21
CA VAL A 178 0.77 -0.23 12.24
C VAL A 178 0.16 -1.44 11.54
N GLU A 179 -0.99 -1.88 12.06
CA GLU A 179 -1.80 -2.97 11.50
C GLU A 179 -3.28 -2.62 11.65
N ILE A 180 -4.16 -3.30 10.92
CA ILE A 180 -5.61 -3.13 11.05
C ILE A 180 -6.18 -4.30 11.83
N VAL A 181 -6.96 -3.99 12.86
CA VAL A 181 -7.69 -4.96 13.67
C VAL A 181 -8.84 -5.52 12.84
N ILE A 182 -8.98 -6.84 12.80
CA ILE A 182 -10.04 -7.54 12.07
C ILE A 182 -10.99 -8.29 13.01
N GLU A 183 -10.56 -8.63 14.22
CA GLU A 183 -11.37 -9.33 15.24
C GLU A 183 -10.97 -8.84 16.63
N VAL A 184 -11.91 -8.80 17.58
CA VAL A 184 -11.68 -8.32 18.96
C VAL A 184 -12.31 -9.29 19.95
N HIS A 185 -11.52 -9.75 20.92
CA HIS A 185 -11.94 -10.65 21.99
C HIS A 185 -11.75 -9.94 23.34
N LYS A 186 -12.70 -9.05 23.68
CA LYS A 186 -12.59 -8.16 24.86
C LYS A 186 -12.43 -8.92 26.17
N ASN A 187 -13.17 -10.00 26.35
CA ASN A 187 -13.12 -10.83 27.57
C ASN A 187 -11.74 -11.45 27.82
N GLU A 188 -10.91 -11.56 26.78
CA GLU A 188 -9.56 -12.13 26.86
C GLU A 188 -8.46 -11.06 26.77
N ASN A 189 -8.83 -9.78 26.66
CA ASN A 189 -7.91 -8.70 26.31
C ASN A 189 -7.10 -9.00 25.04
N LYS A 190 -7.73 -9.62 24.03
CA LYS A 190 -7.08 -9.99 22.76
C LYS A 190 -7.74 -9.34 21.56
N TYR A 191 -6.98 -9.28 20.47
CA TYR A 191 -7.45 -8.87 19.15
C TYR A 191 -6.65 -9.58 18.07
N ILE A 192 -7.24 -9.72 16.89
CA ILE A 192 -6.54 -10.21 15.70
C ILE A 192 -6.33 -9.04 14.76
N SER A 193 -5.12 -8.88 14.24
CA SER A 193 -4.77 -7.85 13.26
C SER A 193 -4.17 -8.43 11.98
N ILE A 194 -4.23 -7.66 10.90
CA ILE A 194 -3.52 -7.91 9.65
C ILE A 194 -2.72 -6.66 9.28
N GLY A 195 -1.49 -6.85 8.82
CA GLY A 195 -0.65 -5.78 8.28
C GLY A 195 0.39 -6.30 7.28
N ALA A 196 1.24 -5.40 6.81
CA ALA A 196 2.45 -5.70 6.07
C ALA A 196 3.64 -5.02 6.74
N GLY A 197 4.86 -5.44 6.43
CA GLY A 197 6.07 -4.86 7.01
C GLY A 197 6.49 -5.55 8.30
N ARG A 198 7.77 -5.38 8.64
CA ARG A 198 8.37 -5.96 9.83
C ARG A 198 8.16 -5.05 11.03
N THR A 199 7.67 -5.61 12.13
CA THR A 199 7.90 -5.06 13.46
C THR A 199 9.40 -5.15 13.71
N GLY A 200 10.04 -4.12 14.29
CA GLY A 200 11.51 -4.04 14.43
C GLY A 200 12.18 -5.17 15.25
N SER A 201 11.44 -6.19 15.70
CA SER A 201 11.96 -7.44 16.24
C SER A 201 12.09 -8.48 15.12
N GLN A 202 13.31 -8.96 14.86
CA GLN A 202 13.60 -10.02 13.88
C GLN A 202 12.85 -11.36 14.13
N ASN A 203 12.07 -11.46 15.23
CA ASN A 203 11.38 -12.68 15.65
C ASN A 203 9.92 -12.77 15.22
N GLU A 204 9.32 -11.72 14.63
CA GLU A 204 8.01 -11.86 13.96
C GLU A 204 8.23 -12.30 12.51
N ASN A 205 8.42 -13.61 12.30
CA ASN A 205 8.47 -14.23 10.96
C ASN A 205 7.08 -14.32 10.29
N THR A 206 6.06 -13.61 10.79
CA THR A 206 4.72 -13.67 10.20
C THR A 206 4.71 -12.97 8.84
N PRO A 207 4.33 -13.67 7.75
CA PRO A 207 4.30 -13.07 6.42
C PRO A 207 3.35 -11.87 6.32
N ASN A 208 3.64 -10.94 5.41
CA ASN A 208 2.74 -9.84 5.07
C ASN A 208 1.35 -10.38 4.70
N GLY A 209 0.29 -9.69 5.13
CA GLY A 209 -1.09 -10.07 4.85
C GLY A 209 -1.64 -11.22 5.70
N THR A 210 -0.90 -11.71 6.71
CA THR A 210 -1.38 -12.78 7.60
C THR A 210 -2.06 -12.24 8.86
N LYS A 211 -3.00 -13.02 9.39
CA LYS A 211 -3.64 -12.76 10.69
C LYS A 211 -2.62 -12.95 11.82
N LYS A 212 -2.61 -12.03 12.78
CA LYS A 212 -1.78 -12.06 13.98
C LYS A 212 -2.65 -11.96 15.21
N ASP A 213 -2.64 -13.01 16.03
CA ASP A 213 -3.26 -12.98 17.36
C ASP A 213 -2.37 -12.16 18.30
N ARG A 214 -2.95 -11.16 18.95
CA ARG A 214 -2.25 -10.18 19.77
C ARG A 214 -2.98 -10.03 21.10
N THR A 215 -2.21 -10.01 22.18
CA THR A 215 -2.69 -9.61 23.50
C THR A 215 -2.53 -8.10 23.66
N PHE A 216 -3.56 -7.43 24.17
CA PHE A 216 -3.48 -6.04 24.55
C PHE A 216 -2.49 -5.86 25.70
N THR A 217 -1.64 -4.83 25.58
CA THR A 217 -0.73 -4.40 26.65
C THR A 217 -0.87 -2.90 26.82
N SER A 218 -0.44 -2.35 27.96
CA SER A 218 -0.48 -0.91 28.21
C SER A 218 0.35 -0.08 27.21
N ALA A 219 1.30 -0.71 26.51
CA ALA A 219 2.09 -0.09 25.44
C ALA A 219 1.41 -0.11 24.06
N THR A 220 0.27 -0.80 23.92
CA THR A 220 -0.51 -0.87 22.68
C THR A 220 -1.42 0.35 22.57
N GLU A 221 -1.38 1.02 21.42
CA GLU A 221 -2.22 2.17 21.16
C GLU A 221 -3.14 1.92 19.96
N PHE A 222 -4.38 2.42 20.01
CA PHE A 222 -5.35 2.23 18.93
C PHE A 222 -5.78 3.56 18.32
N ARG A 223 -6.07 3.53 17.02
CA ARG A 223 -6.52 4.68 16.23
C ARG A 223 -7.75 4.29 15.43
N ARG A 224 -8.78 5.13 15.47
CA ARG A 224 -9.95 5.02 14.60
C ARG A 224 -9.91 6.12 13.56
N ILE A 225 -10.18 5.78 12.31
CA ILE A 225 -10.47 6.79 11.30
C ILE A 225 -11.97 7.15 11.36
N GLY A 226 -12.29 8.43 11.53
CA GLY A 226 -13.66 8.92 11.71
C GLY A 226 -14.35 9.38 10.41
N ASN A 227 -15.65 9.70 10.50
CA ASN A 227 -16.43 10.36 9.44
C ASN A 227 -15.84 11.73 9.13
N ILE A 228 -14.84 11.77 8.26
CA ILE A 228 -14.58 12.95 7.45
C ILE A 228 -15.51 12.78 6.26
N GLU A 229 -16.27 13.83 5.95
CA GLU A 229 -17.16 13.88 4.78
C GLU A 229 -16.47 13.17 3.60
N PHE A 230 -17.17 12.22 2.99
CA PHE A 230 -16.72 11.57 1.76
C PHE A 230 -16.62 12.67 0.70
N ILE A 231 -15.49 13.38 0.67
CA ILE A 231 -15.12 14.18 -0.47
C ILE A 231 -14.80 13.13 -1.52
N GLY A 232 -15.75 12.92 -2.43
CA GLY A 232 -15.61 11.96 -3.52
C GLY A 232 -14.24 12.10 -4.20
N PRO A 233 -13.78 11.05 -4.90
CA PRO A 233 -12.46 11.06 -5.50
C PRO A 233 -12.24 12.38 -6.26
N PRO A 234 -11.10 13.07 -6.06
CA PRO A 234 -10.85 14.34 -6.74
C PRO A 234 -11.11 14.13 -8.23
N LYS A 235 -11.94 15.00 -8.82
CA LYS A 235 -12.23 14.93 -10.26
C LYS A 235 -10.89 14.84 -10.98
N PRO A 236 -10.74 13.94 -11.97
CA PRO A 236 -9.53 13.89 -12.76
C PRO A 236 -9.25 15.30 -13.27
N ILE A 237 -8.04 15.80 -13.02
CA ILE A 237 -7.55 16.95 -13.76
C ILE A 237 -7.36 16.41 -15.18
N VAL A 238 -8.28 16.82 -16.07
CA VAL A 238 -8.25 16.49 -17.51
C VAL A 238 -7.13 17.29 -18.15
#